data_AF-A0A946KQI3-F1
#
_entry.id   AF-A0A946KQI3-F1
#
_cell.length_a   1.000
_cell.length_b   1.000
_cell.length_c   1.000
_cell.angle_alpha   90.00
_cell.angle_beta   90.00
_cell.angle_gamma   90.00
#
_symmetry.space_group_name_H-M   'P 1'
#
loop_
_entity.id
_entity.type
_entity.pdbx_description
1 polymer ?
#
loop_
_entity_poly.entity_id
_entity_poly.type
_entity_poly.pdbx_seq_one_letter_code
_entity_poly.pdbx_strand_id
1 'polypeptide(L)' 'MMPKDSDMFKAGTEKDGTLNLEYCNYCYDNGVFMRSDSICTAKDMQEFVKGVLKEQGVGKVKRWFYTIGIPKLKRWKKR' A
#
# COMPACT_ATOMS: atom_id res chain seq x y z
N MET A 1 1.62 -5.16 -5.15
CA MET A 1 2.46 -6.37 -5.01
C MET A 1 3.62 -6.01 -4.11
N MET A 2 3.65 -6.58 -2.91
CA MET A 2 4.78 -6.39 -2.00
C MET A 2 5.95 -7.26 -2.48
N PRO A 3 7.19 -6.74 -2.45
CA PRO A 3 8.37 -7.57 -2.69
C PRO A 3 8.50 -8.57 -1.54
N LYS A 4 8.83 -9.82 -1.86
CA LYS A 4 8.93 -10.93 -0.89
C LYS A 4 10.08 -10.81 0.12
N ASP A 5 10.89 -9.75 0.07
CA ASP A 5 12.21 -9.70 0.73
C ASP A 5 12.56 -8.31 1.30
N SER A 6 11.56 -7.51 1.67
CA SER A 6 11.81 -6.21 2.28
C SER A 6 11.39 -6.19 3.75
N ASP A 7 12.35 -6.30 4.67
CA ASP A 7 12.20 -6.03 6.11
C ASP A 7 11.53 -4.67 6.41
N MET A 8 11.52 -3.78 5.41
CA MET A 8 10.93 -2.44 5.48
C MET A 8 9.40 -2.40 5.52
N PHE A 9 8.69 -3.46 5.07
CA PHE A 9 7.22 -3.45 5.02
C PHE A 9 6.64 -4.76 5.56
N LYS A 10 5.72 -4.66 6.52
CA LYS A 10 4.95 -5.81 7.00
C LYS A 10 3.67 -5.96 6.19
N ALA A 11 3.25 -7.19 5.95
CA ALA A 11 1.93 -7.46 5.36
C ALA A 11 0.86 -6.88 6.29
N GLY A 12 -0.17 -6.29 5.70
CA GLY A 12 -1.34 -5.83 6.44
C GLY A 12 -2.09 -7.01 7.05
N THR A 13 -3.01 -6.73 7.96
CA THR A 13 -3.90 -7.75 8.54
C THR A 13 -5.35 -7.50 8.11
N GLU A 14 -6.11 -8.56 7.89
CA GLU A 14 -7.56 -8.49 7.76
C GLU A 14 -8.21 -8.48 9.15
N LYS A 15 -9.53 -8.21 9.20
CA LYS A 15 -10.31 -8.23 10.45
C LYS A 15 -10.27 -9.58 11.19
N ASP A 16 -10.04 -10.65 10.45
CA ASP A 16 -9.96 -12.02 10.97
C ASP A 16 -8.57 -12.35 11.55
N GLY A 17 -7.60 -11.43 11.42
CA GLY A 17 -6.21 -11.65 11.81
C GLY A 17 -5.35 -12.34 10.74
N THR A 18 -5.94 -12.69 9.59
CA THR A 18 -5.20 -13.21 8.43
C THR A 18 -4.28 -12.13 7.82
N LEU A 19 -3.12 -12.55 7.33
CA LEU A 19 -2.18 -11.64 6.66
C LEU A 19 -2.63 -11.35 5.23
N ASN A 20 -2.70 -10.07 4.90
CA ASN A 20 -2.99 -9.59 3.57
C ASN A 20 -1.69 -9.37 2.79
N LEU A 21 -1.42 -10.24 1.81
CA LEU A 21 -0.23 -10.14 0.95
C LEU A 21 -0.38 -9.10 -0.19
N GLU A 22 -1.59 -8.55 -0.38
CA GLU A 22 -1.87 -7.54 -1.40
C GLU A 22 -1.48 -6.13 -0.93
N TYR A 23 -1.62 -5.87 0.37
CA TYR A 23 -1.42 -4.56 1.00
C TYR A 23 -0.43 -4.63 2.18
N CYS A 24 0.40 -3.61 2.37
CA CYS A 24 1.24 -3.51 3.57
C CYS A 24 0.47 -2.90 4.75
N ASN A 25 0.96 -3.12 5.97
CA ASN A 25 0.41 -2.58 7.21
C ASN A 25 0.23 -1.06 7.21
N TYR A 26 1.09 -0.32 6.50
CA TYR A 26 0.93 1.14 6.35
C TYR A 26 -0.25 1.54 5.48
N CYS A 27 -0.66 0.67 4.56
CA CYS A 27 -1.73 0.90 3.60
C CYS A 27 -3.07 0.35 4.10
N TYR A 28 -3.02 -0.78 4.77
CA TYR A 28 -4.17 -1.56 5.20
C TYR A 28 -3.79 -2.34 6.46
N ASP A 29 -4.53 -2.14 7.53
CA ASP A 29 -4.32 -2.85 8.78
C ASP A 29 -5.65 -3.16 9.46
N ASN A 30 -5.73 -4.33 10.08
CA ASN A 30 -6.89 -4.81 10.81
C ASN A 30 -8.22 -4.70 10.05
N GLY A 31 -8.18 -4.99 8.75
CA GLY A 31 -9.36 -4.91 7.89
C GLY A 31 -9.70 -3.51 7.38
N VAL A 32 -8.93 -2.48 7.74
CA VAL A 32 -9.22 -1.06 7.49
C VAL A 32 -8.10 -0.42 6.67
N PHE A 33 -8.49 0.33 5.64
CA PHE A 33 -7.52 1.10 4.86
C PHE A 33 -7.14 2.38 5.61
N MET A 34 -5.83 2.61 5.74
CA MET A 34 -5.32 3.82 6.36
C MET A 34 -5.83 5.03 5.57
N ARG A 35 -6.43 6.00 6.26
CA ARG A 35 -7.07 7.18 5.64
C ARG A 35 -8.11 6.82 4.58
N SER A 36 -8.94 5.81 4.82
CA SER A 36 -10.06 5.44 3.94
C SER A 36 -11.02 6.61 3.63
N ASP A 37 -11.06 7.59 4.52
CA ASP A 37 -11.88 8.81 4.41
C ASP A 37 -11.27 9.85 3.45
N SER A 38 -9.94 9.96 3.40
CA SER A 38 -9.23 10.92 2.55
C SER A 38 -8.72 10.32 1.22
N ILE A 39 -8.51 9.00 1.17
CA ILE A 39 -8.01 8.30 -0.02
C ILE A 39 -9.21 7.80 -0.83
N CYS A 40 -9.70 8.68 -1.72
CA CYS A 40 -10.81 8.41 -2.63
C CYS A 40 -10.36 7.78 -3.95
N THR A 41 -9.10 7.93 -4.37
CA THR A 41 -8.60 7.37 -5.62
C THR A 41 -7.29 6.60 -5.48
N ALA A 42 -6.99 5.79 -6.49
CA ALA A 42 -5.70 5.12 -6.60
C ALA A 42 -4.52 6.10 -6.62
N LYS A 43 -4.70 7.32 -7.15
CA LYS A 43 -3.65 8.34 -7.20
C LYS A 43 -3.33 8.88 -5.80
N ASP A 44 -4.35 9.16 -4.99
CA ASP A 44 -4.16 9.59 -3.59
C ASP A 44 -3.33 8.56 -2.82
N MET A 45 -3.65 7.28 -3.03
CA MET A 45 -2.91 6.18 -2.44
C MET A 45 -1.45 6.11 -2.94
N GLN A 46 -1.21 6.37 -4.23
CA GLN A 46 0.15 6.46 -4.77
C GLN A 46 0.94 7.59 -4.13
N GLU A 47 0.36 8.77 -3.93
CA GLU A 47 1.04 9.90 -3.31
C GLU A 47 1.33 9.63 -1.83
N PHE A 48 0.37 9.08 -1.10
CA PHE A 48 0.54 8.66 0.29
C PHE A 48 1.69 7.66 0.43
N VAL A 49 1.67 6.58 -0.36
CA VAL A 49 2.73 5.56 -0.32
C VAL A 49 4.07 6.16 -0.73
N LYS A 50 4.12 7.03 -1.75
CA LYS A 50 5.38 7.74 -2.12
C LYS A 50 5.91 8.60 -0.96
N GLY A 51 5.03 9.19 -0.15
CA GLY A 51 5.38 9.95 1.06
C GLY A 51 6.00 9.06 2.12
N VAL A 52 5.29 8.00 2.53
CA VAL A 52 5.79 7.02 3.51
C VAL A 52 7.13 6.43 3.05
N LEU A 53 7.23 6.04 1.78
CA LEU A 53 8.47 5.51 1.22
C LEU A 53 9.61 6.55 1.20
N LYS A 54 9.30 7.84 1.03
CA LYS A 54 10.29 8.92 1.07
C LYS A 54 10.87 9.06 2.48
N GLU A 55 10.01 9.00 3.50
CA GLU A 55 10.43 9.05 4.91
C GLU A 55 11.29 7.83 5.28
N GLN A 56 10.98 6.66 4.72
CA GLN A 56 11.78 5.44 4.86
C GLN A 56 13.10 5.45 4.05
N GLY A 57 13.46 6.56 3.41
CA GLY A 57 14.70 6.68 2.62
C GLY A 57 14.69 5.93 1.29
N VAL A 58 13.53 5.48 0.80
CA VAL A 58 13.44 4.71 -0.43
C VAL A 58 13.66 5.62 -1.65
N GLY A 59 14.60 5.22 -2.51
CA GLY A 59 14.93 5.94 -3.75
C GLY A 59 13.73 6.10 -4.70
N LYS A 60 13.75 7.16 -5.53
CA LYS A 60 12.65 7.53 -6.45
C LYS A 60 12.22 6.38 -7.39
N VAL A 61 13.17 5.59 -7.89
CA VAL A 61 12.91 4.45 -8.79
C VAL A 61 12.12 3.35 -8.09
N LYS A 62 12.56 2.93 -6.89
CA LYS A 62 11.84 1.94 -6.08
C LYS A 62 10.45 2.44 -5.68
N ARG A 63 10.31 3.73 -5.33
CA ARG A 63 9.01 4.36 -5.05
C ARG A 63 8.03 4.27 -6.21
N TRP A 64 8.49 4.55 -7.41
CA TRP A 64 7.67 4.43 -8.61
C TRP A 64 7.26 2.97 -8.86
N PHE A 65 8.18 2.02 -8.72
CA PHE A 65 7.91 0.60 -8.88
C PHE A 65 6.87 0.07 -7.87
N TYR A 66 6.90 0.52 -6.62
CA TYR A 66 5.90 0.12 -5.62
C TYR A 66 4.53 0.75 -5.86
N THR A 67 4.48 1.95 -6.42
CA THR A 67 3.22 2.70 -6.60
C THR A 67 2.52 2.42 -7.92
N ILE A 68 3.22 1.97 -8.97
CA ILE A 68 2.60 1.65 -10.27
C ILE A 68 1.59 0.50 -10.20
N GLY A 69 1.75 -0.41 -9.23
CA GLY A 69 0.83 -1.53 -9.01
C GLY A 69 -0.45 -1.16 -8.26
N ILE A 70 -0.49 -0.01 -7.57
CA ILE A 70 -1.64 0.43 -6.76
C ILE A 70 -2.95 0.54 -7.55
N PRO A 71 -3.01 1.21 -8.72
CA PRO A 71 -4.25 1.29 -9.50
C PRO A 71 -4.76 -0.06 -10.02
N LYS A 72 -3.92 -1.11 -10.02
CA LYS A 72 -4.32 -2.46 -10.43
C LYS A 72 -4.95 -3.29 -9.28
N LEU A 73 -4.97 -2.76 -8.06
CA LEU A 73 -5.51 -3.45 -6.88
C LEU A 73 -7.04 -3.54 -6.96
N LYS A 74 -7.59 -4.61 -6.38
CA LYS A 74 -9.04 -4.91 -6.40
C LYS A 74 -9.92 -3.75 -5.93
N ARG A 75 -9.46 -2.98 -4.92
CA ARG A 75 -10.13 -1.77 -4.42
C ARG A 75 -10.43 -0.73 -5.50
N TRP A 76 -9.50 -0.55 -6.45
CA TRP A 76 -9.57 0.50 -7.48
C TRP A 76 -9.97 -0.02 -8.85
N LYS A 77 -10.01 -1.34 -9.00
CA LYS A 77 -10.46 -2.02 -10.20
C LYS A 77 -11.99 -1.85 -10.29
N LYS A 78 -12.42 -0.68 -10.76
CA LYS A 78 -13.79 -0.49 -11.26
C LYS A 78 -13.99 -1.47 -12.42
N ARG A 79 -15.01 -2.31 -12.27
CA ARG A 79 -15.47 -3.23 -13.29
C ARG A 79 -15.97 -2.46 -14.52
#